data_AF-A0A9Q6N2S9-F1
#
_entry.id   AF-A0A9Q6N2S9-F1
#
_cell.length_a   1.000
_cell.length_b   1.000
_cell.length_c   1.000
_cell.angle_alpha   90.00
_cell.angle_beta   90.00
_cell.angle_gamma   90.00
#
_symmetry.space_group_name_H-M   'P 1'
#
loop_
_entity.id
_entity.type
_entity.pdbx_description
1 polymer ?
#
loop_
_entity_poly.entity_id
_entity_poly.type
_entity_poly.pdbx_seq_one_letter_code
_entity_poly.pdbx_strand_id
1 'polypeptide(L)'
;MLDTSIYHTSETTTGVSCSPTNLVTLRDRNNKTWMIQKELIAWVREEEFSKGCRVVLSNDKWFDVPLSIDELVSALGLPVPPHTDD
;
A
#
# COMPACT_ATOMS: atom_id res chain seq x y z
N MET A 1 -43.39 23.12 10.32
CA MET A 1 -42.04 23.55 9.91
C MET A 1 -41.05 22.69 10.67
N LEU A 2 -40.11 22.08 9.95
CA LEU A 2 -39.28 20.96 10.40
C LEU A 2 -38.18 21.42 11.37
N ASP A 3 -38.11 20.76 12.52
CA ASP A 3 -36.89 20.71 13.34
C ASP A 3 -36.22 19.36 13.07
N THR A 4 -35.20 19.38 12.20
CA THR A 4 -34.43 18.19 11.85
C THR A 4 -33.13 18.21 12.64
N SER A 5 -33.09 17.46 13.74
CA SER A 5 -31.87 17.12 14.45
C SER A 5 -30.97 16.24 13.57
N ILE A 6 -29.93 16.81 12.98
CA ILE A 6 -28.88 16.04 12.28
C ILE A 6 -27.81 15.65 13.30
N TYR A 7 -27.92 14.43 13.80
CA TYR A 7 -26.80 13.72 14.43
C TYR A 7 -25.85 13.26 13.32
N HIS A 8 -24.87 14.10 12.98
CA HIS A 8 -23.73 13.66 12.18
C HIS A 8 -22.62 13.25 13.14
N THR A 9 -22.50 11.93 13.35
CA THR A 9 -21.28 11.31 13.88
C THR A 9 -20.20 11.44 12.81
N SER A 10 -19.59 12.62 12.72
CA SER A 10 -18.37 12.81 11.95
C SER A 10 -17.22 12.18 12.73
N GLU A 11 -17.07 10.86 12.58
CA GLU A 11 -15.80 10.18 12.86
C GLU A 11 -14.71 10.94 12.13
N THR A 12 -13.98 11.75 12.89
CA THR A 12 -12.92 12.59 12.39
C THR A 12 -11.73 11.67 12.13
N THR A 13 -11.75 10.96 11.00
CA THR A 13 -10.52 10.37 10.47
C THR A 13 -9.66 11.54 10.03
N THR A 14 -8.85 12.05 10.96
CA THR A 14 -7.74 12.96 10.68
C THR A 14 -6.69 12.21 9.86
N GLY A 15 -7.01 11.94 8.60
CA GLY A 15 -6.05 11.53 7.60
C GLY A 15 -5.25 12.77 7.21
N VAL A 16 -4.08 12.94 7.81
CA VAL A 16 -3.09 13.91 7.34
C VAL A 16 -2.75 13.51 5.90
N SER A 17 -3.13 14.36 4.94
CA SER A 17 -2.78 14.22 3.53
C SER A 17 -1.29 14.50 3.39
N CYS A 18 -0.45 13.48 3.55
CA CYS A 18 0.93 13.56 3.10
C CYS A 18 0.90 13.68 1.58
N SER A 19 1.72 14.58 1.03
CA SER A 19 1.75 14.93 -0.38
C SER A 19 1.65 13.68 -1.29
N PRO A 20 0.80 13.71 -2.33
CA PRO A 20 0.43 12.51 -3.12
C PRO A 20 1.62 11.87 -3.83
N THR A 21 2.75 12.56 -3.93
CA THR A 21 4.01 12.08 -4.52
C THR A 21 4.54 10.81 -3.87
N ASN A 22 4.28 10.59 -2.58
CA ASN A 22 4.79 9.44 -1.83
C ASN A 22 3.74 8.35 -1.56
N LEU A 23 2.54 8.46 -2.13
CA LEU A 23 1.50 7.44 -2.03
C LEU A 23 1.65 6.39 -3.14
N VAL A 24 1.53 5.13 -2.77
CA VAL A 24 1.45 4.00 -3.71
C VAL A 24 0.12 3.30 -3.54
N THR A 25 -0.46 2.94 -4.67
CA THR A 25 -1.71 2.18 -4.72
C THR A 25 -1.37 0.76 -5.13
N LEU A 26 -1.58 -0.19 -4.22
CA LEU A 26 -1.34 -1.62 -4.45
C LEU A 26 -2.65 -2.38 -4.30
N ARG A 27 -2.82 -3.44 -5.08
CA ARG A 27 -4.01 -4.30 -5.01
C ARG A 27 -3.61 -5.64 -4.41
N ASP A 28 -4.20 -5.98 -3.28
CA ASP A 28 -4.00 -7.27 -2.60
C ASP A 28 -4.72 -8.41 -3.34
N ARG A 29 -4.34 -9.66 -3.05
CA ARG A 29 -4.94 -10.88 -3.62
C ARG A 29 -6.46 -10.98 -3.39
N ASN A 30 -6.98 -10.38 -2.33
CA ASN A 30 -8.42 -10.28 -2.06
C ASN A 30 -9.12 -9.18 -2.86
N ASN A 31 -8.48 -8.66 -3.91
CA ASN A 31 -8.96 -7.57 -4.75
C ASN A 31 -9.13 -6.23 -4.00
N LYS A 32 -8.58 -6.13 -2.79
CA LYS A 32 -8.63 -4.94 -1.93
C LYS A 32 -7.53 -3.96 -2.31
N THR A 33 -7.90 -2.71 -2.53
CA THR A 33 -6.94 -1.64 -2.83
C THR A 33 -6.39 -1.05 -1.55
N TRP A 34 -5.07 -0.97 -1.46
CA TRP A 34 -4.32 -0.35 -0.38
C TRP A 34 -3.65 0.90 -0.91
N MET A 35 -3.95 2.05 -0.30
CA MET A 35 -3.20 3.28 -0.50
C MET A 35 -2.29 3.46 0.71
N ILE A 36 -0.99 3.30 0.50
CA ILE A 36 0.01 3.40 1.57
C ILE A 36 1.09 4.40 1.18
N GLN A 37 1.72 5.03 2.17
CA GLN A 37 2.89 5.87 1.93
C GLN A 37 4.12 4.98 1.77
N LYS A 38 4.99 5.29 0.80
CA LYS A 38 6.24 4.55 0.57
C LYS A 38 7.10 4.48 1.83
N GLU A 39 7.15 5.56 2.61
CA GLU A 39 7.87 5.63 3.89
C GLU A 39 7.36 4.66 4.97
N LEU A 40 6.13 4.18 4.84
CA LEU A 40 5.57 3.20 5.78
C LEU A 40 5.94 1.77 5.40
N ILE A 41 6.55 1.54 4.23
CA ILE A 41 7.01 0.22 3.82
C ILE A 41 8.34 -0.05 4.50
N ALA A 42 8.37 -1.04 5.37
CA ALA A 42 9.60 -1.46 6.03
C ALA A 42 10.47 -2.29 5.06
N TRP A 43 9.86 -3.28 4.42
CA TRP A 43 10.52 -4.14 3.44
C TRP A 43 9.48 -4.92 2.62
N VAL A 44 9.95 -5.46 1.49
CA VAL A 44 9.15 -6.32 0.59
C VAL A 44 9.90 -7.63 0.38
N ARG A 45 9.18 -8.75 0.26
CA ARG A 45 9.77 -10.05 -0.07
C ARG A 45 8.89 -10.80 -1.06
N GLU A 46 9.50 -11.62 -1.90
CA GLU A 46 8.76 -12.57 -2.71
C GLU A 46 8.34 -13.78 -1.85
N GLU A 47 7.10 -14.24 -2.02
CA GLU A 47 6.63 -15.51 -1.45
C GLU A 47 6.70 -16.62 -2.50
N GLU A 48 7.61 -17.57 -2.27
CA GLU A 48 7.87 -18.72 -3.15
C GLU A 48 6.61 -19.59 -3.38
N PHE A 49 5.72 -19.67 -2.40
CA PHE A 49 4.51 -20.52 -2.47
C PHE A 49 3.31 -19.86 -3.15
N SER A 50 3.24 -18.52 -3.16
CA SER A 50 2.05 -17.77 -3.58
C SER A 50 2.21 -17.04 -4.91
N LYS A 51 3.39 -17.10 -5.56
CA LYS A 51 3.71 -16.33 -6.78
C LYS A 51 3.31 -14.86 -6.64
N GLY A 52 3.67 -14.26 -5.51
CA GLY A 52 3.35 -12.87 -5.19
C GLY A 52 4.35 -12.31 -4.20
N CYS A 53 4.20 -11.03 -3.88
CA CYS A 53 5.06 -10.33 -2.94
C CYS A 53 4.31 -9.97 -1.68
N ARG A 54 4.96 -10.18 -0.53
CA ARG A 54 4.49 -9.65 0.74
C ARG A 54 5.11 -8.28 0.97
N VAL A 55 4.26 -7.29 1.18
CA VAL A 55 4.66 -5.95 1.61
C VAL A 55 4.48 -5.87 3.12
N VAL A 56 5.56 -5.58 3.83
CA VAL A 56 5.55 -5.39 5.28
C VAL A 56 5.71 -3.92 5.60
N LEU A 57 4.82 -3.41 6.44
CA LEU A 57 4.79 -2.03 6.89
C LEU A 57 5.54 -1.87 8.20
N SER A 58 6.01 -0.66 8.49
CA SER A 58 6.73 -0.31 9.73
C SER A 58 5.92 -0.53 11.01
N ASN A 59 4.61 -0.72 10.91
CA ASN A 59 3.71 -1.01 12.03
C ASN A 59 3.40 -2.52 12.16
N ASP A 60 4.30 -3.40 11.68
CA ASP A 60 4.19 -4.86 11.69
C ASP A 60 2.99 -5.45 10.92
N LYS A 61 2.21 -4.59 10.25
CA LYS A 61 1.14 -5.00 9.35
C LYS A 61 1.71 -5.42 8.01
N TRP A 62 1.10 -6.41 7.38
CA TRP A 62 1.51 -6.91 6.08
C TRP A 62 0.31 -7.26 5.21
N PHE A 63 0.52 -7.30 3.91
CA PHE A 63 -0.46 -7.73 2.91
C PHE A 63 0.25 -8.37 1.71
N ASP A 64 -0.47 -9.23 0.98
CA ASP A 64 0.09 -10.02 -0.11
C ASP A 64 -0.42 -9.49 -1.45
N VAL A 65 0.52 -9.00 -2.24
CA VAL A 65 0.28 -8.45 -3.56
C VAL A 65 0.53 -9.55 -4.59
N PRO A 66 -0.41 -9.85 -5.50
CA PRO A 66 -0.22 -10.82 -6.56
C PRO A 66 0.62 -10.21 -7.70
N LEU A 67 1.75 -9.60 -7.35
CA LEU A 67 2.74 -9.02 -8.25
C LEU A 67 4.10 -9.66 -7.96
N SER A 68 4.91 -9.81 -9.00
CA SER A 68 6.32 -10.18 -8.87
C SER A 68 7.12 -9.03 -8.23
N ILE A 69 8.30 -9.35 -7.69
CA ILE A 69 9.13 -8.35 -7.01
C ILE A 69 9.52 -7.19 -7.92
N ASP A 70 9.79 -7.48 -9.20
CA ASP A 70 10.15 -6.47 -10.21
C ASP A 70 9.00 -5.49 -10.49
N GLU A 71 7.79 -6.02 -10.73
CA GLU A 71 6.57 -5.23 -10.90
C GLU A 71 6.26 -4.38 -9.66
N LEU A 72 6.48 -4.94 -8.47
CA LEU A 72 6.29 -4.22 -7.21
C LEU A 72 7.33 -3.11 -7.05
N VAL A 73 8.61 -3.37 -7.30
CA VAL A 73 9.70 -2.38 -7.25
C VAL A 73 9.46 -1.25 -8.25
N SER A 74 9.01 -1.60 -9.46
CA SER A 74 8.63 -0.65 -10.52
C SER A 74 7.43 0.21 -10.10
N ALA A 75 6.37 -0.39 -9.55
CA ALA A 75 5.21 0.32 -9.01
C ALA A 75 5.56 1.21 -7.80
N LEU A 76 6.52 0.79 -6.99
CA LEU A 76 7.06 1.57 -5.87
C LEU A 76 8.03 2.67 -6.36
N GLY A 77 8.43 2.67 -7.64
CA GLY A 77 9.45 3.57 -8.17
C GLY A 77 10.77 3.47 -7.41
N LEU A 78 11.05 2.30 -6.84
CA LEU A 78 12.33 2.01 -6.21
C LEU A 78 13.36 1.78 -7.32
N PRO A 79 14.61 2.25 -7.14
CA PRO A 79 15.66 1.94 -8.11
C PRO A 79 15.83 0.43 -8.16
N VAL A 80 15.47 -0.17 -9.29
CA VAL A 80 15.69 -1.58 -9.55
C VAL A 80 17.20 -1.81 -9.41
N PRO A 81 17.67 -2.72 -8.53
CA PRO A 81 19.09 -3.06 -8.52
C PRO A 81 19.46 -3.51 -9.94
N PRO A 82 20.59 -3.05 -10.50
CA PRO A 82 20.96 -3.39 -11.87
C PRO A 82 20.97 -4.91 -12.01
N HIS A 83 20.12 -5.42 -12.90
CA HIS A 83 20.19 -6.80 -13.35
C HIS A 83 21.62 -6.99 -13.89
N THR A 84 22.41 -7.82 -13.22
CA THR A 84 23.65 -8.33 -13.81
C THR A 84 23.19 -9.40 -14.80
N ASP A 85 22.88 -8.95 -16.02
CA ASP A 85 22.73 -9.81 -17.19
C ASP A 85 24.13 -10.36 -17.49
N ASP A 86 24.29 -11.68 -17.31
CA ASP A 86 25.48 -12.46 -17.68
C ASP A 86 25.35 -12.96 -19.12
#